data_AF-A0A7G2F4S6-F1
#
_entry.id   AF-A0A7G2F4S6-F1
#
_cell.length_a   1.000
_cell.length_b   1.000
_cell.length_c   1.000
_cell.angle_alpha   90.00
_cell.angle_beta   90.00
_cell.angle_gamma   90.00
#
_symmetry.space_group_name_H-M   'P 1'
#
loop_
_entity.id
_entity.type
_entity.pdbx_description
1 polymer ?
#
loop_
_entity_poly.entity_id
_entity_poly.type
_entity_poly.pdbx_seq_one_letter_code
_entity_poly.pdbx_strand_id
1 'polypeptide(L)'
;MNLLCDIIGILYHTPLGYLTEAELSKASKDMCDLTQAGFNLDWLQSKLDMVSLEKKTSEERILELKLEGNRSLPKDRSCPNEG
;
A
#
# COMPACT_ATOMS: atom_id res chain seq x y z
N MET A 1 -8.00 16.28 16.75
CA MET A 1 -8.11 15.26 15.67
C MET A 1 -9.14 14.24 16.08
N ASN A 2 -9.91 13.73 15.12
CA ASN A 2 -10.95 12.73 15.37
C ASN A 2 -10.50 11.43 14.72
N LEU A 3 -10.15 10.43 15.55
CA LEU A 3 -9.61 9.13 15.10
C LEU A 3 -10.46 8.52 14.00
N LEU A 4 -11.79 8.56 14.14
CA LEU A 4 -12.71 8.02 13.16
C LEU A 4 -12.62 8.74 11.80
N CYS A 5 -12.56 10.07 11.82
CA CYS A 5 -12.39 10.86 10.59
C CYS A 5 -11.04 10.58 9.91
N ASP A 6 -9.97 10.41 10.71
CA ASP A 6 -8.64 10.11 10.19
C ASP A 6 -8.62 8.73 9.51
N ILE A 7 -9.21 7.71 10.15
CA ILE A 7 -9.34 6.36 9.58
C ILE A 7 -10.15 6.39 8.28
N ILE A 8 -11.29 7.09 8.26
CA ILE A 8 -12.11 7.22 7.03
C ILE A 8 -11.33 7.93 5.92
N GLY A 9 -10.58 8.98 6.27
CA GLY A 9 -9.67 9.67 5.34
C GLY A 9 -8.69 8.70 4.68
N ILE A 10 -7.99 7.91 5.50
CA ILE A 10 -7.02 6.92 5.03
C ILE A 10 -7.70 5.85 4.15
N LEU A 11 -8.82 5.27 4.58
CA LEU A 11 -9.39 4.09 3.93
C LEU A 11 -10.28 4.37 2.70
N TYR A 12 -10.87 5.56 2.61
CA TYR A 12 -11.84 5.90 1.55
C TYR A 12 -11.41 7.06 0.66
N HIS A 13 -10.55 7.94 1.14
CA HIS A 13 -10.20 9.16 0.41
C HIS A 13 -8.75 9.21 -0.06
N THR A 14 -7.85 8.47 0.58
CA THR A 14 -6.46 8.33 0.11
C THR A 14 -6.41 7.35 -1.07
N PRO A 15 -5.93 7.77 -2.25
CA PRO A 15 -5.76 6.85 -3.37
C PRO A 15 -4.68 5.80 -3.03
N LEU A 16 -4.89 4.55 -3.46
CA LEU A 16 -4.06 3.40 -3.09
C LEU A 16 -2.55 3.61 -3.32
N GLY A 17 -2.18 4.30 -4.39
CA GLY A 17 -0.77 4.57 -4.73
C GLY A 17 -0.06 5.58 -3.83
N TYR A 18 -0.79 6.39 -3.06
CA TYR A 18 -0.23 7.30 -2.06
C TYR A 18 -0.25 6.72 -0.65
N LEU A 19 -0.95 5.60 -0.48
CA LEU A 19 -1.25 5.03 0.81
C LEU A 19 -0.03 4.24 1.31
N THR A 20 0.47 4.61 2.50
CA THR A 20 1.68 4.02 3.07
C THR A 20 1.38 2.91 4.08
N GLU A 21 2.34 2.00 4.30
CA GLU A 21 2.23 0.97 5.35
C GLU A 21 2.08 1.60 6.74
N ALA A 22 2.74 2.73 6.98
CA ALA A 22 2.63 3.49 8.23
C ALA A 22 1.21 4.01 8.46
N GLU A 23 0.52 4.50 7.42
CA GLU A 23 -0.87 4.94 7.53
C GLU A 23 -1.84 3.78 7.78
N LEU A 24 -1.66 2.64 7.12
CA LEU A 24 -2.47 1.43 7.40
C LEU A 24 -2.25 0.93 8.83
N SER A 25 -1.00 0.90 9.28
CA SER A 25 -0.64 0.50 10.64
C SER A 25 -1.26 1.45 11.67
N LYS A 26 -1.18 2.77 11.41
CA LYS A 26 -1.83 3.77 12.25
C LYS A 26 -3.35 3.58 12.29
N ALA A 27 -4.00 3.41 11.14
CA ALA A 27 -5.44 3.19 11.06
C ALA A 27 -5.86 1.95 11.85
N SER A 28 -5.11 0.84 11.72
CA SER A 28 -5.32 -0.39 12.51
C SER A 28 -5.26 -0.14 14.01
N LYS A 29 -4.24 0.59 14.47
CA LYS A 29 -4.09 0.93 15.89
C LYS A 29 -5.21 1.84 16.40
N ASP A 30 -5.53 2.89 15.65
CA ASP A 30 -6.60 3.84 16.01
C ASP A 30 -7.97 3.12 16.07
N MET A 31 -8.21 2.14 15.19
CA MET A 31 -9.40 1.29 15.23
C MET A 31 -9.44 0.38 16.46
N CYS A 32 -8.28 -0.15 16.90
CA CYS A 32 -8.16 -0.91 18.13
C CYS A 32 -8.55 -0.05 19.35
N ASP A 33 -8.04 1.18 19.42
CA ASP A 33 -8.37 2.11 20.50
C ASP A 33 -9.89 2.43 20.54
N LEU A 34 -10.52 2.61 19.36
CA LEU A 34 -11.95 2.88 19.27
C LEU A 34 -12.81 1.64 19.61
N THR A 35 -12.42 0.45 19.19
CA THR A 35 -13.14 -0.79 19.56
C THR A 35 -13.02 -1.06 21.06
N GLN A 36 -11.86 -0.80 21.66
CA GLN A 36 -11.68 -0.84 23.12
C GLN A 36 -12.56 0.19 23.86
N ALA A 37 -12.84 1.34 23.24
CA ALA A 37 -13.77 2.33 23.76
C ALA A 37 -15.26 1.97 23.54
N GLY A 38 -15.56 0.82 22.92
CA GLY A 38 -16.91 0.29 22.75
C GLY A 38 -17.58 0.62 21.41
N PHE A 39 -16.84 1.17 20.44
CA PHE A 39 -17.37 1.38 19.10
C PHE A 39 -17.40 0.06 18.31
N ASN A 40 -18.52 -0.24 17.65
CA ASN A 40 -18.55 -1.29 16.64
C ASN A 40 -18.02 -0.72 15.31
N LEU A 41 -16.91 -1.26 14.84
CA LEU A 41 -16.22 -0.85 13.61
C LEU A 41 -15.99 -2.02 12.63
N ASP A 42 -16.83 -3.06 12.66
CA ASP A 42 -16.67 -4.28 11.83
C ASP A 42 -16.55 -3.96 10.32
N TRP A 43 -17.32 -2.98 9.86
CA TRP A 43 -17.31 -2.52 8.46
C TRP A 43 -16.01 -1.81 8.07
N LEU A 44 -15.41 -1.06 9.01
CA LEU A 44 -14.11 -0.41 8.81
C LEU A 44 -12.99 -1.44 8.82
N GLN A 45 -13.10 -2.49 9.66
CA GLN A 45 -12.10 -3.53 9.77
C GLN A 45 -12.03 -4.32 8.46
N SER A 46 -13.20 -4.71 7.95
CA SER A 46 -13.34 -5.35 6.64
C SER A 46 -12.77 -4.50 5.51
N LYS A 47 -12.96 -3.18 5.57
CA LYS A 47 -12.41 -2.24 4.58
C LYS A 47 -10.88 -2.15 4.67
N LEU A 48 -10.33 -2.08 5.88
CA LEU A 48 -8.88 -2.05 6.11
C LEU A 48 -8.19 -3.30 5.54
N ASP A 49 -8.77 -4.48 5.79
CA ASP A 49 -8.25 -5.74 5.26
C ASP A 49 -8.24 -5.76 3.73
N MET A 50 -9.33 -5.30 3.11
CA MET A 50 -9.45 -5.20 1.66
C MET A 50 -8.40 -4.26 1.05
N VAL A 51 -8.26 -3.04 1.59
CA VAL A 51 -7.27 -2.05 1.10
C VAL A 51 -5.85 -2.57 1.28
N SER A 52 -5.56 -3.22 2.40
CA SER A 52 -4.24 -3.80 2.68
C SER A 52 -3.89 -4.91 1.67
N LEU A 53 -4.87 -5.76 1.34
CA LEU A 53 -4.71 -6.81 0.33
C LEU A 53 -4.49 -6.22 -1.08
N GLU A 54 -5.35 -5.28 -1.49
CA GLU A 54 -5.24 -4.60 -2.79
C GLU A 54 -3.89 -3.91 -2.97
N LYS A 55 -3.38 -3.26 -1.90
CA LYS A 55 -2.08 -2.61 -1.90
C LYS A 55 -0.96 -3.63 -2.12
N LYS A 56 -0.94 -4.71 -1.33
CA LYS A 56 0.07 -5.76 -1.43
C LYS A 56 0.09 -6.38 -2.84
N THR A 57 -1.08 -6.74 -3.37
CA THR A 57 -1.18 -7.29 -4.72
C THR A 57 -0.71 -6.30 -5.79
N SER A 58 -1.00 -5.02 -5.64
CA SER A 58 -0.52 -3.98 -6.56
C SER A 58 1.00 -3.86 -6.53
N GLU A 59 1.61 -3.89 -5.34
CA GLU A 59 3.06 -3.86 -5.17
C GLU A 59 3.74 -5.11 -5.75
N GLU A 60 3.16 -6.30 -5.53
CA GLU A 60 3.64 -7.56 -6.12
C GLU A 60 3.63 -7.49 -7.66
N ARG A 61 2.56 -6.98 -8.26
CA ARG A 61 2.46 -6.80 -9.73
C ARG A 61 3.47 -5.78 -10.26
N ILE A 62 3.70 -4.69 -9.53
CA ILE A 62 4.71 -3.69 -9.91
C ILE A 62 6.10 -4.30 -9.89
N LEU A 63 6.41 -5.12 -8.87
CA LEU A 63 7.68 -5.82 -8.75
C LEU A 63 7.90 -6.81 -9.91
N GLU A 64 6.86 -7.59 -10.26
CA GLU A 64 6.91 -8.54 -11.38
C GLU A 64 7.21 -7.83 -12.72
N LEU A 65 6.46 -6.76 -13.03
CA LEU A 65 6.68 -5.96 -14.24
C LEU A 65 8.08 -5.34 -14.28
N LYS A 66 8.62 -4.93 -13.12
CA LYS A 66 9.97 -4.36 -13.03
C LYS A 66 11.06 -5.40 -13.27
N LEU A 67 10.84 -6.65 -12.87
CA LEU A 67 11.74 -7.76 -13.15
C LEU A 67 11.73 -8.14 -14.64
N GLU A 68 10.58 -8.13 -15.29
CA GLU A 68 10.44 -8.42 -16.72
C GLU A 68 11.09 -7.32 -17.59
N GLY A 69 10.86 -6.05 -17.27
CA GLY A 69 11.51 -4.92 -17.95
C GLY A 69 13.04 -4.95 -17.87
N ASN A 70 13.60 -5.44 -16.76
CA ASN A 70 15.04 -5.57 -16.59
C ASN A 70 15.65 -6.75 -17.37
N ARG A 71 14.88 -7.80 -17.68
CA ARG A 71 15.33 -8.96 -18.47
C ARG A 71 15.35 -8.68 -19.97
N SER A 72 14.56 -7.70 -20.42
CA SER A 72 14.39 -7.35 -21.84
C SER A 72 15.35 -6.26 -22.33
N LEU A 73 16.11 -5.61 -21.44
CA LEU A 73 17.19 -4.69 -21.82
C LEU A 73 18.42 -5.47 -22.30
N PRO A 74 18.89 -5.27 -23.55
CA PRO A 74 20.15 -5.85 -24.01
C PRO A 74 21.30 -5.33 -23.16
N LYS A 75 22.05 -6.23 -22.51
CA LYS A 75 23.37 -5.92 -21.91
C LYS A 75 24.43 -5.84 -23.00
N ASP A 76 24.24 -5.00 -24.01
CA ASP A 76 25.29 -4.78 -24.99
C ASP A 76 25.34 -3.31 -25.39
N ARG A 77 26.23 -2.59 -24.71
CA ARG A 77 26.95 -1.49 -25.33
C ARG A 77 28.31 -1.30 -24.66
N SER A 78 29.11 -2.36 -24.60
CA SER A 78 30.56 -2.14 -24.65
C SER A 78 30.94 -2.11 -26.12
N CYS A 79 31.01 -0.91 -26.70
CA CYS A 79 31.71 -0.73 -27.96
C CYS A 79 33.16 -1.19 -27.75
N PRO A 80 33.73 -2.07 -28.60
CA PRO A 80 35.15 -2.37 -28.51
C PRO A 80 35.92 -1.09 -28.83
N ASN A 81 36.75 -0.63 -27.90
CA ASN A 81 37.74 0.40 -28.17
C ASN A 81 38.77 -0.21 -29.11
N GLU A 82 38.71 0.16 -30.38
CA GLU A 82 39.86 0.03 -31.28
C GLU A 82 40.73 1.28 -31.12
N GLY A 83 41.94 1.08 -30.61
CA GLY A 83 42.96 2.09 -30.39
C GLY A 83 44.24 1.49 -29.82
#